data_AF-A0A9W7A472-F1
#
_entry.id   AF-A0A9W7A472-F1
#
_cell.length_a   1.000
_cell.length_b   1.000
_cell.length_c   1.000
_cell.angle_alpha   90.00
_cell.angle_beta   90.00
_cell.angle_gamma   90.00
#
_symmetry.space_group_name_H-M   'P 1'
#
loop_
_entity.id
_entity.type
_entity.pdbx_description
1 polymer ?
#
loop_
_entity_poly.entity_id
_entity_poly.type
_entity_poly.pdbx_seq_one_letter_code
_entity_poly.pdbx_strand_id
1 'polypeptide(L)'
;MNNTSRKKARAKPKLHGTKQQKETDEFGGNVSGQAMPRQRASPIPGLEKSSIPDLLDAEYSKMKYTQNSDLMFGHFSSYLPLVDMEDESFTSWYRKTAGMHTVETWLSNYKRHPYAWGALIMIHGVDEVSARLRSKVENYAVYSAVLLSASVVLFAFTEINQHFDTAHWILKRIYLYALCVSVSSHMCSILLSMHFVNALNEAGRDADVIRMFGEGQGFLATHKCAQAFQMGLYALAVGVIDMIAINFEWFDGLACTIVGGIILFKLKGTSEKLFNSSSLVAYWRWGVGKDGEVGSRAVENEDPFDLLIPMERVTMKVGISNRLYKLIKGEEVIGEDDKRRLDLEHKESEMRKSYLEKRQNLLSPANKHNGGKKKSMFAEEGSEGGEVGDPPPLSLNSLEGGMRFDEGMNATLLHHEDGFSNTQLGSFGSLL
;
A
#
# COMPACT_ATOMS: atom_id res chain seq x y z
N MET A 1 10.37 -44.15 -63.49
CA MET A 1 9.80 -44.88 -62.35
C MET A 1 9.96 -44.04 -61.09
N ASN A 2 8.81 -43.54 -60.60
CA ASN A 2 8.42 -43.06 -59.27
C ASN A 2 9.26 -42.05 -58.46
N ASN A 3 8.82 -40.80 -58.59
CA ASN A 3 8.82 -39.77 -57.55
C ASN A 3 8.06 -40.22 -56.29
N THR A 4 8.60 -39.97 -55.09
CA THR A 4 7.79 -39.88 -53.86
C THR A 4 8.25 -38.73 -52.97
N SER A 5 7.52 -37.62 -53.08
CA SER A 5 7.59 -36.46 -52.19
C SER A 5 6.87 -36.75 -50.88
N ARG A 6 7.59 -36.76 -49.74
CA ARG A 6 7.00 -36.82 -48.40
C ARG A 6 6.67 -35.40 -47.89
N LYS A 7 5.39 -35.03 -47.97
CA LYS A 7 4.82 -33.87 -47.27
C LYS A 7 4.77 -34.16 -45.76
N LYS A 8 5.48 -33.36 -44.95
CA LYS A 8 5.29 -33.32 -43.48
C LYS A 8 4.13 -32.36 -43.17
N ALA A 9 3.00 -32.93 -42.75
CA ALA A 9 1.89 -32.17 -42.17
C ALA A 9 2.23 -31.81 -40.71
N ARG A 10 2.27 -30.51 -40.39
CA ARG A 10 2.32 -29.99 -39.02
C ARG A 10 0.95 -30.20 -38.37
N ALA A 11 0.88 -31.12 -37.42
CA ALA A 11 -0.26 -31.24 -36.51
C ALA A 11 -0.21 -30.09 -35.49
N LYS A 12 -1.33 -29.37 -35.32
CA LYS A 12 -1.54 -28.38 -34.26
C LYS A 12 -1.72 -29.13 -32.92
N PRO A 13 -1.10 -28.69 -31.81
CA PRO A 13 -1.38 -29.26 -30.50
C PRO A 13 -2.77 -28.83 -30.02
N LYS A 14 -3.60 -29.83 -29.64
CA LYS A 14 -4.84 -29.63 -28.90
C LYS A 14 -4.47 -29.17 -27.48
N LEU A 15 -4.88 -27.97 -27.08
CA LEU A 15 -4.89 -27.55 -25.68
C LEU A 15 -5.92 -28.41 -24.92
N HIS A 16 -5.43 -29.25 -24.01
CA HIS A 16 -6.26 -29.85 -22.97
C HIS A 16 -6.46 -28.82 -21.86
N GLY A 17 -7.72 -28.44 -21.64
CA GLY A 17 -8.13 -27.69 -20.47
C GLY A 17 -8.01 -28.56 -19.23
N THR A 18 -7.06 -28.23 -18.36
CA THR A 18 -7.00 -28.73 -16.99
C THR A 18 -8.14 -28.11 -16.19
N LYS A 19 -9.16 -28.94 -15.93
CA LYS A 19 -10.14 -28.69 -14.87
C LYS A 19 -9.40 -28.66 -13.54
N GLN A 20 -9.34 -27.49 -12.88
CA GLN A 20 -8.98 -27.42 -11.48
C GLN A 20 -10.14 -28.01 -10.66
N GLN A 21 -9.80 -29.05 -9.93
CA GLN A 21 -10.65 -29.83 -9.06
C GLN A 21 -10.92 -28.99 -7.79
N LYS A 22 -12.21 -28.81 -7.51
CA LYS A 22 -12.74 -28.10 -6.35
C LYS A 22 -12.74 -29.07 -5.18
N GLU A 23 -11.69 -29.02 -4.37
CA GLU A 23 -11.64 -29.64 -3.04
C GLU A 23 -11.57 -28.51 -2.02
N THR A 24 -12.60 -28.39 -1.19
CA THR A 24 -12.47 -27.95 0.20
C THR A 24 -13.75 -28.33 0.92
N ASP A 25 -13.51 -29.12 1.95
CA ASP A 25 -14.48 -29.86 2.73
C ASP A 25 -15.34 -28.99 3.65
N GLU A 26 -16.47 -29.59 3.94
CA GLU A 26 -17.36 -29.35 5.06
C GLU A 26 -16.59 -29.38 6.39
N PHE A 27 -16.59 -28.27 7.12
CA PHE A 27 -16.45 -28.28 8.58
C PHE A 27 -17.44 -27.29 9.18
N GLY A 28 -18.70 -27.74 9.27
CA GLY A 28 -19.78 -27.07 9.99
C GLY A 28 -19.68 -27.31 11.49
N GLY A 29 -18.91 -26.49 12.19
CA GLY A 29 -18.93 -26.41 13.65
C GLY A 29 -19.93 -25.35 14.11
N ASN A 30 -21.14 -25.77 14.44
CA ASN A 30 -22.19 -24.94 15.01
C ASN A 30 -21.79 -24.57 16.47
N VAL A 31 -21.33 -23.35 16.70
CA VAL A 31 -21.15 -22.80 18.05
C VAL A 31 -22.12 -21.65 18.22
N SER A 32 -23.20 -21.91 18.95
CA SER A 32 -24.17 -20.90 19.39
C SER A 32 -23.48 -19.89 20.30
N GLY A 33 -23.20 -18.69 19.78
CA GLY A 33 -22.69 -17.58 20.57
C GLY A 33 -23.77 -17.01 21.48
N GLN A 34 -23.64 -17.22 22.79
CA GLN A 34 -24.29 -16.36 23.79
C GLN A 34 -23.70 -14.95 23.67
N ALA A 35 -24.56 -13.98 23.38
CA ALA A 35 -24.20 -12.57 23.38
C ALA A 35 -23.85 -12.13 24.82
N MET A 36 -22.62 -11.68 25.04
CA MET A 36 -22.21 -11.03 26.28
C MET A 36 -22.85 -9.64 26.38
N PRO A 37 -23.43 -9.26 27.53
CA PRO A 37 -23.99 -7.93 27.74
C PRO A 37 -22.86 -6.89 27.82
N ARG A 38 -22.98 -5.82 27.04
CA ARG A 38 -22.13 -4.62 27.13
C ARG A 38 -22.28 -4.00 28.53
N GLN A 39 -21.21 -4.05 29.32
CA GLN A 39 -21.09 -3.22 30.52
C GLN A 39 -20.93 -1.75 30.11
N ARG A 40 -21.90 -0.90 30.51
CA ARG A 40 -21.76 0.55 30.48
C ARG A 40 -20.72 0.97 31.51
N ALA A 41 -19.63 1.58 31.04
CA ALA A 41 -18.70 2.28 31.91
C ALA A 41 -19.38 3.52 32.52
N SER A 42 -19.26 3.68 33.83
CA SER A 42 -19.69 4.85 34.58
C SER A 42 -18.82 6.07 34.20
N PRO A 43 -19.37 7.29 34.20
CA PRO A 43 -18.61 8.49 33.86
C PRO A 43 -17.59 8.84 34.95
N ILE A 44 -16.37 9.16 34.50
CA ILE A 44 -15.28 9.68 35.33
C ILE A 44 -15.62 11.15 35.68
N PRO A 45 -15.74 11.53 36.96
CA PRO A 45 -15.97 12.91 37.35
C PRO A 45 -14.64 13.67 37.36
N GLY A 46 -14.54 14.77 36.61
CA GLY A 46 -13.42 15.71 36.72
C GLY A 46 -12.79 16.24 35.42
N LEU A 47 -13.29 15.89 34.23
CA LEU A 47 -12.87 16.58 33.01
C LEU A 47 -13.78 17.79 32.74
N GLU A 48 -13.26 18.97 33.06
CA GLU A 48 -13.81 20.25 32.62
C GLU A 48 -13.84 20.31 31.09
N LYS A 49 -14.99 20.72 30.55
CA LYS A 49 -15.26 20.83 29.11
C LYS A 49 -14.47 21.98 28.51
N SER A 50 -13.28 21.72 27.97
CA SER A 50 -12.75 22.53 26.87
C SER A 50 -13.38 22.03 25.57
N SER A 51 -13.99 22.94 24.82
CA SER A 51 -14.64 22.72 23.53
C SER A 51 -13.68 22.06 22.53
N ILE A 52 -13.92 20.78 22.24
CA ILE A 52 -13.24 19.99 21.21
C ILE A 52 -13.26 20.63 19.79
N PRO A 53 -14.22 21.50 19.41
CA PRO A 53 -14.14 22.21 18.12
C PRO A 53 -12.88 23.09 17.95
N ASP A 54 -12.40 23.73 19.01
CA ASP A 54 -11.35 24.77 18.87
C ASP A 54 -9.93 24.18 18.74
N LEU A 55 -9.72 22.94 19.22
CA LEU A 55 -8.45 22.22 19.11
C LEU A 55 -8.29 21.55 17.74
N LEU A 56 -9.40 21.14 17.11
CA LEU A 56 -9.39 20.61 15.75
C LEU A 56 -9.16 21.70 14.71
N ASP A 57 -9.69 22.92 14.89
CA ASP A 57 -9.45 24.05 13.98
C ASP A 57 -8.02 24.60 14.07
N ALA A 58 -7.38 24.50 15.25
CA ALA A 58 -5.99 24.90 15.45
C ALA A 58 -4.99 23.90 14.82
N GLU A 59 -5.28 22.60 14.82
CA GLU A 59 -4.49 21.60 14.09
C GLU A 59 -4.80 21.57 12.59
N TYR A 60 -6.06 21.78 12.17
CA TYR A 60 -6.41 21.92 10.75
C TYR A 60 -5.72 23.12 10.09
N SER A 61 -5.54 24.22 10.83
CA SER A 61 -4.82 25.39 10.34
C SER A 61 -3.30 25.19 10.25
N LYS A 62 -2.73 24.25 11.01
CA LYS A 62 -1.32 23.84 10.89
C LYS A 62 -1.09 22.77 9.82
N MET A 63 -2.11 21.99 9.46
CA MET A 63 -2.18 21.23 8.21
C MET A 63 -2.65 22.08 7.02
N LYS A 64 -2.19 23.33 6.94
CA LYS A 64 -1.93 23.92 5.64
C LYS A 64 -0.91 23.02 4.95
N TYR A 65 -1.44 22.10 4.15
CA TYR A 65 -0.81 21.61 2.94
C TYR A 65 0.15 22.70 2.47
N THR A 66 1.45 22.41 2.56
CA THR A 66 2.45 23.20 1.89
C THR A 66 1.92 23.49 0.50
N GLN A 67 1.73 24.77 0.22
CA GLN A 67 1.23 25.37 -1.01
C GLN A 67 2.21 25.15 -2.19
N ASN A 68 2.86 23.98 -2.21
CA ASN A 68 3.65 23.40 -3.27
C ASN A 68 2.90 22.24 -3.95
N SER A 69 1.73 21.82 -3.43
CA SER A 69 0.86 20.89 -4.18
C SER A 69 0.15 21.55 -5.37
N ASP A 70 0.03 22.88 -5.37
CA ASP A 70 -0.46 23.65 -6.53
C ASP A 70 0.57 23.73 -7.67
N LEU A 71 1.84 23.35 -7.41
CA LEU A 71 2.87 23.30 -8.45
C LEU A 71 2.81 22.02 -9.32
N MET A 72 2.12 20.96 -8.88
CA MET A 72 2.09 19.67 -9.59
C MET A 72 0.78 19.39 -10.33
N PHE A 73 -0.30 20.11 -10.01
CA PHE A 73 -1.59 19.97 -10.68
C PHE A 73 -2.21 21.33 -10.98
N GLY A 74 -1.41 22.24 -11.53
CA GLY A 74 -1.89 23.51 -12.05
C GLY A 74 -3.14 23.33 -12.91
N HIS A 75 -4.03 24.33 -12.85
CA HIS A 75 -5.17 24.52 -13.74
C HIS A 75 -4.93 23.86 -15.10
N PHE A 76 -5.91 23.06 -15.57
CA PHE A 76 -5.95 22.27 -16.82
C PHE A 76 -5.73 23.07 -18.14
N SER A 77 -4.90 24.10 -18.14
CA SER A 77 -4.60 25.00 -19.23
C SER A 77 -3.12 24.88 -19.56
N SER A 78 -2.79 23.90 -20.40
CA SER A 78 -1.76 23.97 -21.46
C SER A 78 -0.30 24.29 -21.14
N TYR A 79 0.06 24.57 -19.89
CA TYR A 79 1.44 24.85 -19.50
C TYR A 79 1.88 23.73 -18.57
N LEU A 80 2.34 22.62 -19.15
CA LEU A 80 3.35 21.81 -18.46
C LEU A 80 4.48 22.79 -18.15
N PRO A 81 4.78 23.10 -16.87
CA PRO A 81 5.94 23.91 -16.56
C PRO A 81 7.13 23.26 -17.28
N LEU A 82 8.02 24.09 -17.82
CA LEU A 82 9.31 23.66 -18.33
C LEU A 82 10.13 23.21 -17.10
N VAL A 83 9.72 22.09 -16.50
CA VAL A 83 10.38 21.47 -15.37
C VAL A 83 11.65 20.92 -15.97
N ASP A 84 12.79 21.48 -15.56
CA ASP A 84 14.09 20.94 -15.94
C ASP A 84 14.09 19.45 -15.64
N MET A 85 14.50 18.63 -16.61
CA MET A 85 14.51 17.17 -16.46
C MET A 85 15.47 16.68 -15.36
N GLU A 86 16.19 17.59 -14.71
CA GLU A 86 17.01 17.34 -13.52
C GLU A 86 16.19 17.36 -12.21
N ASP A 87 14.91 17.73 -12.27
CA ASP A 87 14.07 17.80 -11.08
C ASP A 87 13.69 16.39 -10.58
N GLU A 88 14.25 16.00 -9.43
CA GLU A 88 13.94 14.73 -8.76
C GLU A 88 12.43 14.53 -8.56
N SER A 89 11.68 15.63 -8.44
CA SER A 89 10.24 15.61 -8.30
C SER A 89 9.55 15.07 -9.56
N PHE A 90 10.02 15.42 -10.75
CA PHE A 90 9.51 14.90 -12.03
C PHE A 90 9.82 13.41 -12.18
N THR A 91 11.06 13.00 -11.85
CA THR A 91 11.45 11.59 -11.90
C THR A 91 10.63 10.73 -10.93
N SER A 92 10.42 11.22 -9.70
CA SER A 92 9.56 10.57 -8.70
C SER A 92 8.11 10.47 -9.19
N TRP A 93 7.56 11.56 -9.70
CA TRP A 93 6.22 11.57 -10.28
C TRP A 93 6.08 10.62 -11.47
N TYR A 94 7.07 10.58 -12.36
CA TYR A 94 7.11 9.67 -13.50
C TYR A 94 7.13 8.21 -13.04
N ARG A 95 7.99 7.84 -12.07
CA ARG A 95 8.03 6.48 -11.51
C ARG A 95 6.69 6.05 -10.91
N LYS A 96 5.97 6.99 -10.29
CA LYS A 96 4.66 6.78 -9.65
C LYS A 96 3.47 6.72 -10.62
N THR A 97 3.64 7.22 -11.84
CA THR A 97 2.54 7.32 -12.83
C THR A 97 2.76 6.44 -14.06
N ALA A 98 4.01 6.18 -14.44
CA ALA A 98 4.35 5.43 -15.64
C ALA A 98 3.84 3.98 -15.57
N GLY A 99 3.07 3.58 -16.57
CA GLY A 99 2.54 2.22 -16.69
C GLY A 99 1.31 1.94 -15.82
N MET A 100 0.78 2.93 -15.09
CA MET A 100 -0.39 2.75 -14.23
C MET A 100 -1.63 2.29 -15.01
N HIS A 101 -1.76 2.71 -16.28
CA HIS A 101 -2.81 2.25 -17.19
C HIS A 101 -2.83 0.72 -17.40
N THR A 102 -1.69 0.04 -17.24
CA THR A 102 -1.62 -1.43 -17.39
C THR A 102 -2.19 -2.18 -16.18
N VAL A 103 -2.28 -1.52 -15.03
CA VAL A 103 -2.77 -2.10 -13.77
C VAL A 103 -4.11 -1.48 -13.34
N GLU A 104 -4.68 -0.56 -14.12
CA GLU A 104 -5.96 0.11 -13.84
C GLU A 104 -7.10 -0.88 -13.65
N THR A 105 -7.27 -1.81 -14.59
CA THR A 105 -8.32 -2.84 -14.52
C THR A 105 -8.16 -3.71 -13.28
N TRP A 106 -6.91 -3.95 -12.85
CA TRP A 106 -6.65 -4.67 -11.62
C TRP A 106 -7.05 -3.82 -10.42
N LEU A 107 -6.54 -2.59 -10.29
CA LEU A 107 -6.85 -1.69 -9.17
C LEU A 107 -8.36 -1.39 -9.05
N SER A 108 -9.06 -1.16 -10.15
CA SER A 108 -10.51 -0.90 -10.15
C SER A 108 -11.34 -2.09 -9.67
N ASN A 109 -10.83 -3.30 -9.80
CA ASN A 109 -11.43 -4.52 -9.28
C ASN A 109 -11.01 -4.85 -7.84
N TYR A 110 -10.61 -3.85 -7.04
CA TYR A 110 -10.06 -4.07 -5.69
C TYR A 110 -10.94 -4.90 -4.74
N LYS A 111 -12.28 -4.82 -4.89
CA LYS A 111 -13.23 -5.60 -4.09
C LYS A 111 -13.15 -7.11 -4.34
N ARG A 112 -12.65 -7.52 -5.52
CA ARG A 112 -12.53 -8.92 -5.92
C ARG A 112 -11.15 -9.51 -5.63
N HIS A 113 -10.19 -8.72 -5.15
CA HIS A 113 -8.85 -9.23 -4.94
C HIS A 113 -8.75 -10.19 -3.76
N PRO A 114 -8.00 -11.28 -3.92
CA PRO A 114 -7.66 -12.12 -2.78
C PRO A 114 -6.82 -11.29 -1.79
N TYR A 115 -7.19 -11.36 -0.50
CA TYR A 115 -6.44 -10.75 0.62
C TYR A 115 -6.39 -9.21 0.67
N ALA A 116 -7.35 -8.49 0.06
CA ALA A 116 -7.54 -7.04 0.23
C ALA A 116 -6.32 -6.16 -0.13
N TRP A 117 -5.35 -6.67 -0.89
CA TRP A 117 -4.11 -5.95 -1.19
C TRP A 117 -4.31 -4.71 -2.05
N GLY A 118 -5.23 -4.76 -3.02
CA GLY A 118 -5.56 -3.56 -3.80
C GLY A 118 -6.04 -2.42 -2.90
N ALA A 119 -6.87 -2.73 -1.90
CA ALA A 119 -7.30 -1.75 -0.90
C ALA A 119 -6.10 -1.25 -0.06
N LEU A 120 -5.24 -2.14 0.42
CA LEU A 120 -4.06 -1.76 1.21
C LEU A 120 -3.12 -0.82 0.43
N ILE A 121 -2.85 -1.13 -0.85
CA ILE A 121 -2.02 -0.31 -1.73
C ILE A 121 -2.67 1.05 -2.00
N MET A 122 -4.00 1.10 -2.14
CA MET A 122 -4.71 2.36 -2.33
C MET A 122 -4.75 3.23 -1.06
N ILE A 123 -4.82 2.62 0.12
CA ILE A 123 -4.86 3.35 1.40
C ILE A 123 -3.46 3.87 1.77
N HIS A 124 -2.44 3.01 1.71
CA HIS A 124 -1.10 3.33 2.21
C HIS A 124 -0.11 3.75 1.12
N GLY A 125 -0.38 3.44 -0.14
CA GLY A 125 0.57 3.63 -1.24
C GLY A 125 1.53 2.46 -1.42
N VAL A 126 2.14 2.38 -2.60
CA VAL A 126 3.08 1.29 -2.97
C VAL A 126 4.35 1.35 -2.14
N ASP A 127 4.90 2.55 -1.93
CA ASP A 127 6.13 2.78 -1.15
C ASP A 127 6.01 2.19 0.27
N GLU A 128 4.96 2.57 1.00
CA GLU A 128 4.75 2.13 2.38
C GLU A 128 4.47 0.63 2.48
N VAL A 129 3.63 0.09 1.60
CA VAL A 129 3.29 -1.35 1.61
C VAL A 129 4.52 -2.20 1.27
N SER A 130 5.29 -1.81 0.26
CA SER A 130 6.51 -2.53 -0.12
C SER A 130 7.58 -2.46 0.97
N ALA A 131 7.75 -1.30 1.62
CA ALA A 131 8.67 -1.14 2.75
C ALA A 131 8.30 -2.04 3.93
N ARG A 132 7.01 -2.08 4.33
CA ARG A 132 6.51 -2.96 5.40
C ARG A 132 6.73 -4.44 5.06
N LEU A 133 6.49 -4.84 3.82
CA LEU A 133 6.67 -6.23 3.39
C LEU A 133 8.15 -6.61 3.31
N ARG A 134 9.01 -5.72 2.81
CA ARG A 134 10.47 -5.89 2.82
C ARG A 134 10.97 -6.10 4.24
N SER A 135 10.66 -5.18 5.16
CA SER A 135 11.08 -5.29 6.56
C SER A 135 10.59 -6.58 7.21
N LYS A 136 9.34 -6.98 6.95
CA LYS A 136 8.79 -8.24 7.48
C LYS A 136 9.56 -9.47 6.99
N VAL A 137 9.89 -9.52 5.70
CA VAL A 137 10.57 -10.66 5.07
C VAL A 137 12.05 -10.70 5.49
N GLU A 138 12.72 -9.55 5.56
CA GLU A 138 14.08 -9.41 6.10
C GLU A 138 14.16 -9.86 7.56
N ASN A 139 13.17 -9.51 8.38
CA ASN A 139 13.10 -9.97 9.77
C ASN A 139 13.06 -11.51 9.85
N TYR A 140 12.30 -12.20 8.99
CA TYR A 140 12.32 -13.68 8.96
C TYR A 140 13.69 -14.25 8.57
N ALA A 141 14.41 -13.59 7.66
CA ALA A 141 15.77 -14.00 7.30
C ALA A 141 16.75 -13.80 8.45
N VAL A 142 16.72 -12.65 9.12
CA VAL A 142 17.57 -12.35 10.28
C VAL A 142 17.33 -13.36 11.41
N TYR A 143 16.07 -13.59 11.79
CA TYR A 143 15.75 -14.59 12.82
C TYR A 143 16.11 -16.01 12.38
N SER A 144 15.93 -16.35 11.10
CA SER A 144 16.38 -17.65 10.57
C SER A 144 17.88 -17.83 10.68
N ALA A 145 18.69 -16.80 10.43
CA ALA A 145 20.14 -16.87 10.55
C ALA A 145 20.59 -17.09 12.01
N VAL A 146 19.95 -16.42 12.96
CA VAL A 146 20.20 -16.64 14.40
C VAL A 146 19.85 -18.07 14.80
N LEU A 147 18.67 -18.56 14.43
CA LEU A 147 18.27 -19.94 14.75
C LEU A 147 19.14 -20.97 14.05
N LEU A 148 19.58 -20.71 12.82
CA LEU A 148 20.53 -21.55 12.09
C LEU A 148 21.87 -21.64 12.84
N SER A 149 22.37 -20.53 13.40
CA SER A 149 23.58 -20.55 14.21
C SER A 149 23.42 -21.41 15.47
N ALA A 150 22.26 -21.35 16.12
CA ALA A 150 21.94 -22.22 17.26
C ALA A 150 21.86 -23.70 16.84
N SER A 151 21.28 -24.01 15.68
CA SER A 151 21.22 -25.37 15.14
C SER A 151 22.61 -25.98 14.90
N VAL A 152 23.58 -25.18 14.43
CA VAL A 152 24.97 -25.64 14.25
C VAL A 152 25.62 -25.99 15.59
N VAL A 153 25.39 -25.17 16.62
CA VAL A 153 25.88 -25.44 17.98
C VAL A 153 25.27 -26.73 18.53
N LEU A 154 23.96 -26.92 18.39
CA LEU A 154 23.27 -28.16 18.80
C LEU A 154 23.84 -29.38 18.08
N PHE A 155 24.13 -29.27 16.78
CA PHE A 155 24.75 -30.33 16.00
C PHE A 155 26.15 -30.69 16.51
N ALA A 156 26.95 -29.70 16.93
CA ALA A 156 28.29 -29.93 17.47
C ALA A 156 28.28 -30.64 18.83
N PHE A 157 27.27 -30.39 19.67
CA PHE A 157 27.15 -30.99 21.01
C PHE A 157 26.66 -32.44 21.02
N THR A 158 26.34 -33.04 19.87
CA THR A 158 25.94 -34.44 19.82
C THR A 158 27.14 -35.39 19.97
N GLU A 159 27.61 -35.58 21.20
CA GLU A 159 28.56 -36.65 21.51
C GLU A 159 27.87 -38.03 21.36
N ILE A 160 28.49 -38.91 20.56
CA ILE A 160 27.96 -40.24 20.28
C ILE A 160 28.33 -41.17 21.44
N ASN A 161 27.60 -41.08 22.55
CA ASN A 161 27.69 -42.10 23.60
C ASN A 161 27.17 -43.44 23.06
N GLN A 162 27.98 -44.49 23.17
CA GLN A 162 27.82 -45.79 22.51
C GLN A 162 26.87 -46.77 23.24
N HIS A 163 25.98 -46.30 24.13
CA HIS A 163 25.03 -47.20 24.77
C HIS A 163 23.92 -47.64 23.79
N PHE A 164 23.90 -48.94 23.48
CA PHE A 164 23.03 -49.60 22.50
C PHE A 164 21.66 -49.94 23.08
N ASP A 165 20.81 -48.94 23.30
CA ASP A 165 19.36 -49.16 23.41
C ASP A 165 18.68 -48.77 22.08
N THR A 166 17.72 -49.60 21.64
CA THR A 166 16.98 -49.42 20.38
C THR A 166 16.19 -48.11 20.41
N ALA A 167 15.60 -47.76 21.55
CA ALA A 167 14.85 -46.51 21.70
C ALA A 167 15.75 -45.27 21.54
N HIS A 168 16.93 -45.31 22.17
CA HIS A 168 17.91 -44.23 22.10
C HIS A 168 18.43 -44.01 20.66
N TRP A 169 18.60 -45.08 19.90
CA TRP A 169 18.99 -45.00 18.49
C TRP A 169 17.91 -44.38 17.60
N ILE A 170 16.63 -44.68 17.86
CA ILE A 170 15.50 -44.05 17.15
C ILE A 170 15.47 -42.54 17.43
N LEU A 171 15.59 -42.13 18.69
CA LEU A 171 15.61 -40.70 19.07
C LEU A 171 16.76 -39.94 18.41
N LYS A 172 17.97 -40.52 18.36
CA LYS A 172 19.11 -39.92 17.63
C LYS A 172 18.81 -39.68 16.15
N ARG A 173 18.04 -40.57 15.51
CA ARG A 173 17.62 -40.38 14.10
C ARG A 173 16.56 -39.28 13.95
N ILE A 174 15.57 -39.25 14.83
CA ILE A 174 14.54 -38.20 14.81
C ILE A 174 15.21 -36.83 15.02
N TYR A 175 16.11 -36.73 16.00
CA TYR A 175 16.93 -35.54 16.24
C TYR A 175 17.68 -35.08 14.98
N LEU A 176 18.42 -35.99 14.34
CA LEU A 176 19.18 -35.68 13.14
C LEU A 176 18.26 -35.21 11.99
N TYR A 177 17.13 -35.87 11.77
CA TYR A 177 16.17 -35.48 10.73
C TYR A 177 15.51 -34.14 11.05
N ALA A 178 15.15 -33.89 12.31
CA ALA A 178 14.58 -32.63 12.77
C ALA A 178 15.57 -31.47 12.55
N LEU A 179 16.85 -31.64 12.89
CA LEU A 179 17.88 -30.65 12.59
C LEU A 179 18.07 -30.42 11.09
N CYS A 180 18.14 -31.47 10.28
CA CYS A 180 18.28 -31.34 8.83
C CYS A 180 17.09 -30.58 8.20
N VAL A 181 15.86 -30.89 8.63
CA VAL A 181 14.66 -30.17 8.19
C VAL A 181 14.70 -28.72 8.67
N SER A 182 15.08 -28.47 9.92
CA SER A 182 15.20 -27.12 10.48
C SER A 182 16.19 -26.25 9.68
N VAL A 183 17.42 -26.73 9.48
CA VAL A 183 18.46 -26.06 8.71
C VAL A 183 18.00 -25.78 7.28
N SER A 184 17.44 -26.78 6.60
CA SER A 184 16.95 -26.64 5.22
C SER A 184 15.83 -25.60 5.12
N SER A 185 14.91 -25.60 6.09
CA SER A 185 13.77 -24.69 6.11
C SER A 185 14.17 -23.25 6.44
N HIS A 186 15.11 -23.04 7.36
CA HIS A 186 15.67 -21.72 7.64
C HIS A 186 16.48 -21.17 6.45
N MET A 187 17.30 -22.01 5.80
CA MET A 187 17.99 -21.62 4.57
C MET A 187 17.00 -21.24 3.45
N CYS A 188 15.92 -22.00 3.29
CA CYS A 188 14.87 -21.68 2.34
C CYS A 188 14.20 -20.32 2.64
N SER A 189 13.93 -20.02 3.92
CA SER A 189 13.38 -18.73 4.34
C SER A 189 14.31 -17.56 4.00
N ILE A 190 15.62 -17.70 4.26
CA ILE A 190 16.65 -16.70 3.92
C ILE A 190 16.73 -16.48 2.41
N LEU A 191 16.83 -17.55 1.62
CA LEU A 191 16.93 -17.46 0.16
C LEU A 191 15.68 -16.84 -0.45
N LEU A 192 14.50 -17.23 0.01
CA LEU A 192 13.25 -16.67 -0.48
C LEU A 192 13.11 -15.18 -0.10
N SER A 193 13.61 -14.79 1.07
CA SER A 193 13.69 -13.38 1.46
C SER A 193 14.61 -12.59 0.54
N MET A 194 15.80 -13.11 0.26
CA MET A 194 16.76 -12.47 -0.65
C MET A 194 16.17 -12.30 -2.06
N HIS A 195 15.56 -13.36 -2.61
CA HIS A 195 14.90 -13.29 -3.92
C HIS A 195 13.74 -12.29 -3.95
N PHE A 196 12.95 -12.21 -2.88
CA PHE A 196 11.86 -11.25 -2.77
C PHE A 196 12.38 -9.80 -2.77
N VAL A 197 13.44 -9.51 -1.99
CA VAL A 197 14.03 -8.17 -1.95
C VAL A 197 14.68 -7.80 -3.28
N ASN A 198 15.35 -8.74 -3.95
CA ASN A 198 15.91 -8.52 -5.29
C ASN A 198 14.81 -8.22 -6.31
N ALA A 199 13.71 -8.99 -6.31
CA ALA A 199 12.58 -8.73 -7.19
C ALA A 199 11.94 -7.36 -6.94
N LEU A 200 11.86 -6.92 -5.68
CA LEU A 200 11.43 -5.56 -5.35
C LEU A 200 12.41 -4.48 -5.79
N ASN A 201 13.72 -4.74 -5.71
CA ASN A 201 14.76 -3.80 -6.18
C ASN A 201 14.82 -3.69 -7.71
N GLU A 202 14.49 -4.77 -8.42
CA GLU A 202 14.37 -4.78 -9.89
C GLU A 202 13.11 -4.08 -10.39
N ALA A 203 12.09 -3.91 -9.53
CA ALA A 203 10.88 -3.19 -9.87
C ALA A 203 11.13 -1.67 -9.92
N GLY A 204 11.38 -1.16 -11.12
CA GLY A 204 11.69 0.27 -11.33
C GLY A 204 10.49 1.23 -11.26
N ARG A 205 9.25 0.73 -11.24
CA ARG A 205 8.01 1.52 -11.25
C ARG A 205 6.96 0.94 -10.30
N ASP A 206 6.08 1.80 -9.79
CA ASP A 206 4.95 1.41 -8.95
C ASP A 206 4.06 0.37 -9.64
N ALA A 207 3.82 0.54 -10.95
CA ALA A 207 3.01 -0.38 -11.73
C ALA A 207 3.60 -1.80 -11.79
N ASP A 208 4.92 -1.93 -11.77
CA ASP A 208 5.60 -3.24 -11.80
C ASP A 208 5.49 -3.93 -10.42
N VAL A 209 5.59 -3.17 -9.33
CA VAL A 209 5.32 -3.66 -7.96
C VAL A 209 3.85 -4.09 -7.83
N ILE A 210 2.91 -3.27 -8.30
CA ILE A 210 1.47 -3.59 -8.29
C ILE A 210 1.21 -4.86 -9.11
N ARG A 211 1.87 -5.05 -10.26
CA ARG A 211 1.73 -6.27 -11.06
C ARG A 211 2.26 -7.50 -10.33
N MET A 212 3.44 -7.40 -9.70
CA MET A 212 4.01 -8.48 -8.90
C MET A 212 3.07 -8.93 -7.77
N PHE A 213 2.39 -7.98 -7.12
CA PHE A 213 1.37 -8.29 -6.12
C PHE A 213 0.03 -8.69 -6.71
N GLY A 214 -0.33 -8.16 -7.88
CA GLY A 214 -1.61 -8.38 -8.53
C GLY A 214 -1.78 -9.76 -9.12
N GLU A 215 -0.68 -10.38 -9.55
CA GLU A 215 -0.62 -11.80 -9.90
C GLU A 215 -0.60 -12.71 -8.65
N GLY A 216 -0.58 -12.14 -7.45
CA GLY A 216 -0.51 -12.86 -6.18
C GLY A 216 0.86 -13.43 -5.82
N GLN A 217 1.85 -13.32 -6.71
CA GLN A 217 3.18 -13.93 -6.54
C GLN A 217 3.96 -13.27 -5.40
N GLY A 218 3.95 -11.94 -5.31
CA GLY A 218 4.63 -11.22 -4.22
C GLY A 218 4.10 -11.63 -2.84
N PHE A 219 2.78 -11.75 -2.69
CA PHE A 219 2.19 -12.18 -1.44
C PHE A 219 2.47 -13.66 -1.14
N LEU A 220 2.31 -14.53 -2.14
CA LEU A 220 2.59 -15.95 -1.99
C LEU A 220 4.05 -16.18 -1.56
N ALA A 221 4.99 -15.39 -2.08
CA ALA A 221 6.39 -15.43 -1.65
C ALA A 221 6.53 -15.07 -0.16
N THR A 222 5.91 -13.98 0.31
CA THR A 222 5.96 -13.62 1.74
C THR A 222 5.33 -14.68 2.64
N HIS A 223 4.23 -15.30 2.20
CA HIS A 223 3.56 -16.36 2.95
C HIS A 223 4.42 -17.63 3.01
N LYS A 224 5.00 -18.05 1.89
CA LYS A 224 5.93 -19.18 1.82
C LYS A 224 7.18 -18.94 2.67
N CYS A 225 7.69 -17.70 2.72
CA CYS A 225 8.83 -17.32 3.56
C CYS A 225 8.49 -17.49 5.05
N ALA A 226 7.30 -17.03 5.47
CA ALA A 226 6.82 -17.22 6.83
C ALA A 226 6.56 -18.70 7.17
N GLN A 227 6.00 -19.48 6.24
CA GLN A 227 5.79 -20.92 6.42
C GLN A 227 7.13 -21.67 6.56
N ALA A 228 8.12 -21.37 5.71
CA ALA A 228 9.46 -21.94 5.80
C ALA A 228 10.14 -21.59 7.14
N PHE A 229 10.00 -20.34 7.60
CA PHE A 229 10.47 -19.94 8.93
C PHE A 229 9.80 -20.76 10.05
N GLN A 230 8.46 -20.88 10.03
CA GLN A 230 7.69 -21.63 11.03
C GLN A 230 8.04 -23.12 11.05
N MET A 231 8.15 -23.74 9.87
CA MET A 231 8.57 -25.13 9.74
C MET A 231 9.98 -25.35 10.29
N GLY A 232 10.90 -24.40 10.05
CA GLY A 232 12.25 -24.43 10.61
C GLY A 232 12.25 -24.36 12.13
N LEU A 233 11.43 -23.47 12.69
CA LEU A 233 11.26 -23.28 14.12
C LEU A 233 10.65 -24.52 14.80
N TYR A 234 9.61 -25.12 14.22
CA TYR A 234 8.99 -26.33 14.78
C TYR A 234 9.94 -27.52 14.73
N ALA A 235 10.65 -27.70 13.62
CA ALA A 235 11.65 -28.76 13.51
C ALA A 235 12.81 -28.56 14.49
N LEU A 236 13.25 -27.31 14.72
CA LEU A 236 14.24 -26.99 15.73
C LEU A 236 13.76 -27.32 17.14
N ALA A 237 12.51 -26.97 17.47
CA ALA A 237 11.91 -27.27 18.77
C ALA A 237 11.86 -28.78 19.03
N VAL A 238 11.47 -29.58 18.03
CA VAL A 238 11.52 -31.05 18.11
C VAL A 238 12.95 -31.53 18.35
N GLY A 239 13.94 -31.00 17.60
CA GLY A 239 15.35 -31.34 17.81
C GLY A 239 15.85 -31.01 19.22
N VAL A 240 15.47 -29.86 19.78
CA VAL A 240 15.83 -29.50 21.16
C VAL A 240 15.20 -30.46 22.18
N ILE A 241 13.93 -30.82 22.00
CA ILE A 241 13.23 -31.79 22.87
C ILE A 241 13.91 -33.15 22.81
N ASP A 242 14.25 -33.63 21.61
CA ASP A 242 14.93 -34.91 21.41
C ASP A 242 16.34 -34.89 22.05
N MET A 243 17.07 -33.77 21.92
CA MET A 243 18.38 -33.60 22.55
C MET A 243 18.28 -33.68 24.07
N ILE A 244 17.28 -33.05 24.68
CA ILE A 244 17.01 -33.15 26.13
C ILE A 244 16.69 -34.60 26.50
N ALA A 245 15.81 -35.27 25.75
CA ALA A 245 15.43 -36.66 26.01
C ALA A 245 16.61 -37.65 25.86
N ILE A 246 17.60 -37.34 25.01
CA ILE A 246 18.81 -38.15 24.80
C ILE A 246 19.83 -37.94 25.93
N ASN A 247 20.03 -36.70 26.41
CA ASN A 247 21.07 -36.36 27.38
C ASN A 247 20.62 -36.48 28.84
N PHE A 248 19.33 -36.31 29.11
CA PHE A 248 18.74 -36.44 30.44
C PHE A 248 17.85 -37.70 30.46
N GLU A 249 16.61 -37.58 30.94
CA GLU A 249 15.62 -38.65 30.90
C GLU A 249 14.52 -38.32 29.89
N TRP A 250 13.88 -39.35 29.33
CA TRP A 250 12.76 -39.17 28.40
C TRP A 250 11.58 -38.40 29.02
N PHE A 251 11.45 -38.45 30.36
CA PHE A 251 10.46 -37.69 31.11
C PHE A 251 10.68 -36.17 31.00
N ASP A 252 11.93 -35.71 30.97
CA ASP A 252 12.24 -34.28 30.82
C ASP A 252 11.83 -33.79 29.43
N GLY A 253 12.09 -34.58 28.39
CA GLY A 253 11.60 -34.31 27.03
C GLY A 253 10.07 -34.23 26.95
N LEU A 254 9.36 -35.14 27.64
CA LEU A 254 7.90 -35.11 27.74
C LEU A 254 7.40 -33.85 28.48
N ALA A 255 8.04 -33.49 29.59
CA ALA A 255 7.70 -32.29 30.35
C ALA A 255 7.90 -31.01 29.51
N CYS A 256 9.02 -30.89 28.79
CA CYS A 256 9.28 -29.80 27.85
C CYS A 256 8.22 -29.73 26.74
N THR A 257 7.77 -30.89 26.22
CA THR A 257 6.72 -30.95 25.20
C THR A 257 5.39 -30.42 25.72
N ILE A 258 5.00 -30.79 26.95
CA ILE A 258 3.75 -30.33 27.57
C ILE A 258 3.80 -28.82 27.81
N VAL A 259 4.88 -28.31 28.41
CA VAL A 259 5.05 -26.88 28.68
C VAL A 259 5.08 -26.07 27.37
N GLY A 260 5.85 -26.52 26.39
CA GLY A 260 5.91 -25.91 25.06
C GLY A 260 4.54 -25.90 24.37
N GLY A 261 3.80 -27.00 24.45
CA GLY A 261 2.44 -27.11 23.91
C GLY A 261 1.46 -26.11 24.53
N ILE A 262 1.51 -25.91 25.85
CA ILE A 262 0.67 -24.93 26.55
C ILE A 262 1.00 -23.51 26.10
N ILE A 263 2.29 -23.17 25.99
CA ILE A 263 2.75 -21.85 25.52
C ILE A 263 2.29 -21.61 24.09
N LEU A 264 2.50 -22.57 23.19
CA LEU A 264 2.07 -22.47 21.79
C LEU A 264 0.54 -22.33 21.66
N PHE A 265 -0.23 -23.06 22.47
CA PHE A 265 -1.69 -22.95 22.49
C PHE A 265 -2.14 -21.54 22.89
N LYS A 266 -1.54 -20.97 23.94
CA LYS A 266 -1.85 -19.59 24.38
C LYS A 266 -1.45 -18.56 23.33
N LEU A 267 -0.25 -18.68 22.77
CA LEU A 267 0.25 -17.79 21.73
C LEU A 267 -0.61 -17.86 20.47
N LYS A 268 -1.02 -19.06 20.04
CA LYS A 268 -1.91 -19.26 18.90
C LYS A 268 -3.26 -18.56 19.13
N GLY A 269 -3.88 -18.75 20.29
CA GLY A 269 -5.16 -18.09 20.60
C GLY A 269 -5.07 -16.56 20.63
N THR A 270 -3.98 -16.00 21.16
CA THR A 270 -3.78 -14.53 21.14
C THR A 270 -3.46 -14.01 19.74
N SER A 271 -2.60 -14.71 18.99
CA SER A 271 -2.25 -14.37 17.62
C SER A 271 -3.47 -14.38 16.70
N GLU A 272 -4.30 -15.43 16.78
CA GLU A 272 -5.56 -15.52 16.02
C GLU A 272 -6.50 -14.37 16.34
N LYS A 273 -6.65 -13.98 17.61
CA LYS A 273 -7.47 -12.80 17.99
C LYS A 273 -6.89 -11.50 17.45
N LEU A 274 -5.58 -11.32 17.49
CA LEU A 274 -4.90 -10.15 16.94
C LEU A 274 -5.18 -10.06 15.43
N PHE A 275 -4.93 -11.13 14.69
CA PHE A 275 -5.18 -11.16 13.25
C PHE A 275 -6.67 -11.05 12.92
N ASN A 276 -7.58 -11.66 13.68
CA ASN A 276 -9.01 -11.55 13.40
C ASN A 276 -9.58 -10.15 13.67
N SER A 277 -9.00 -9.40 14.63
CA SER A 277 -9.46 -8.05 14.97
C SER A 277 -8.81 -6.95 14.12
N SER A 278 -7.54 -7.10 13.73
CA SER A 278 -6.80 -6.07 13.00
C SER A 278 -6.54 -6.38 11.53
N SER A 279 -6.97 -7.56 11.04
CA SER A 279 -6.73 -7.90 9.63
C SER A 279 -7.64 -7.09 8.73
N LEU A 280 -7.00 -6.25 7.90
CA LEU A 280 -7.67 -5.60 6.77
C LEU A 280 -8.40 -6.63 5.90
N VAL A 281 -7.89 -7.86 5.78
CA VAL A 281 -8.57 -8.92 5.03
C VAL A 281 -9.92 -9.28 5.65
N ALA A 282 -9.99 -9.37 6.98
CA ALA A 282 -11.23 -9.67 7.68
C ALA A 282 -12.24 -8.52 7.52
N TYR A 283 -11.77 -7.28 7.68
CA TYR A 283 -12.57 -6.08 7.45
C TYR A 283 -13.12 -6.02 6.01
N TRP A 284 -12.23 -6.17 5.01
CA TRP A 284 -12.58 -6.03 3.60
C TRP A 284 -13.47 -7.17 3.10
N ARG A 285 -13.25 -8.40 3.60
CA ARG A 285 -14.10 -9.55 3.25
C ARG A 285 -15.44 -9.54 3.97
N TRP A 286 -15.54 -8.91 5.15
CA TRP A 286 -16.82 -8.83 5.86
C TRP A 286 -17.87 -8.04 5.07
N GLY A 287 -17.45 -7.04 4.28
CA GLY A 287 -18.34 -6.25 3.42
C GLY A 287 -18.75 -6.95 2.09
N VAL A 288 -18.00 -7.95 1.65
CA VAL A 288 -18.31 -8.73 0.44
C VAL A 288 -19.11 -9.96 0.88
N GLY A 289 -20.42 -9.97 0.61
CA GLY A 289 -21.28 -11.10 0.96
C GLY A 289 -20.77 -12.41 0.35
N LYS A 290 -21.21 -13.56 0.90
CA LYS A 290 -20.81 -14.90 0.43
C LYS A 290 -21.02 -15.12 -1.08
N ASP A 291 -21.94 -14.36 -1.69
CA ASP A 291 -22.35 -14.52 -3.08
C ASP A 291 -21.66 -13.51 -4.03
N GLY A 292 -20.68 -12.73 -3.52
CA GLY A 292 -20.05 -11.66 -4.30
C GLY A 292 -20.95 -10.44 -4.52
N GLU A 293 -22.20 -10.49 -4.03
CA GLU A 293 -23.04 -9.32 -3.87
C GLU A 293 -22.52 -8.50 -2.69
N VAL A 294 -22.43 -7.17 -2.88
CA VAL A 294 -22.13 -6.22 -1.81
C VAL A 294 -23.21 -6.42 -0.76
N GLY A 295 -22.85 -7.01 0.39
CA GLY A 295 -23.85 -7.35 1.40
C GLY A 295 -24.56 -6.07 1.83
N SER A 296 -25.90 -6.07 1.92
CA SER A 296 -26.69 -4.87 2.23
C SER A 296 -26.25 -4.14 3.50
N ARG A 297 -25.56 -4.84 4.43
CA ARG A 297 -24.95 -4.23 5.63
C ARG A 297 -23.73 -3.35 5.40
N ALA A 298 -23.00 -3.54 4.31
CA ALA A 298 -21.88 -2.67 3.95
C ALA A 298 -22.35 -1.33 3.36
N VAL A 299 -23.61 -1.24 2.95
CA VAL A 299 -24.21 -0.01 2.42
C VAL A 299 -24.73 0.90 3.55
N GLU A 300 -25.09 0.34 4.71
CA GLU A 300 -25.62 1.09 5.85
C GLU A 300 -24.57 1.59 6.82
N ASN A 301 -23.37 1.00 6.83
CA ASN A 301 -22.24 1.50 7.62
C ASN A 301 -21.32 2.30 6.70
N GLU A 302 -21.21 3.60 6.95
CA GLU A 302 -20.20 4.47 6.35
C GLU A 302 -18.83 3.79 6.44
N ASP A 303 -18.30 3.33 5.30
CA ASP A 303 -16.97 2.73 5.25
C ASP A 303 -15.96 3.81 5.66
N PRO A 304 -15.26 3.69 6.80
CA PRO A 304 -14.23 4.65 7.20
C PRO A 304 -13.14 4.83 6.15
N PHE A 305 -12.95 3.86 5.24
CA PHE A 305 -12.05 3.95 4.12
C PHE A 305 -12.85 4.20 2.85
N ASP A 306 -13.26 5.45 2.62
CA ASP A 306 -13.83 5.84 1.33
C ASP A 306 -12.77 5.70 0.23
N LEU A 307 -12.72 4.51 -0.38
CA LEU A 307 -11.79 4.18 -1.45
C LEU A 307 -12.16 4.86 -2.77
N LEU A 308 -13.28 5.60 -2.85
CA LEU A 308 -13.61 6.37 -4.05
C LEU A 308 -12.54 7.43 -4.31
N ILE A 309 -12.03 8.09 -3.27
CA ILE A 309 -10.99 9.12 -3.40
C ILE A 309 -9.67 8.51 -3.94
N PRO A 310 -9.08 7.46 -3.32
CA PRO A 310 -7.95 6.76 -3.90
C PRO A 310 -8.19 6.26 -5.33
N MET A 311 -9.39 5.73 -5.62
CA MET A 311 -9.74 5.27 -6.96
C MET A 311 -9.76 6.41 -7.98
N GLU A 312 -10.35 7.55 -7.65
CA GLU A 312 -10.35 8.74 -8.50
C GLU A 312 -8.92 9.22 -8.76
N ARG A 313 -8.06 9.20 -7.74
CA ARG A 313 -6.63 9.53 -7.88
C ARG A 313 -5.91 8.52 -8.79
N VAL A 314 -6.22 7.22 -8.71
CA VAL A 314 -5.69 6.21 -9.63
C VAL A 314 -6.14 6.49 -11.05
N THR A 315 -7.42 6.73 -11.29
CA THR A 315 -7.96 7.06 -12.62
C THR A 315 -7.30 8.32 -13.20
N MET A 316 -7.07 9.34 -12.37
CA MET A 316 -6.32 10.54 -12.76
C MET A 316 -4.89 10.21 -13.18
N LYS A 317 -4.16 9.41 -12.39
CA LYS A 317 -2.80 8.95 -12.74
C LYS A 317 -2.78 8.14 -14.03
N VAL A 318 -3.78 7.30 -14.26
CA VAL A 318 -3.93 6.53 -15.51
C VAL A 318 -4.16 7.45 -16.70
N GLY A 319 -5.05 8.44 -16.57
CA GLY A 319 -5.29 9.44 -17.61
C GLY A 319 -4.03 10.22 -17.99
N ILE A 320 -3.23 10.61 -16.99
CA ILE A 320 -1.93 11.25 -17.22
C ILE A 320 -0.95 10.28 -17.90
N SER A 321 -0.83 9.03 -17.41
CA SER A 321 0.06 8.02 -18.01
C SER A 321 -0.28 7.77 -19.48
N ASN A 322 -1.57 7.72 -19.83
CA ASN A 322 -2.03 7.53 -21.20
C ASN A 322 -1.68 8.75 -22.09
N ARG A 323 -1.87 9.98 -21.59
CA ARG A 323 -1.47 11.19 -22.32
C ARG A 323 0.04 11.23 -22.57
N LEU A 324 0.83 10.93 -21.54
CA LEU A 324 2.29 10.89 -21.64
C LEU A 324 2.75 9.83 -22.66
N TYR A 325 2.12 8.65 -22.65
CA TYR A 325 2.42 7.60 -23.62
C TYR A 325 2.13 8.02 -25.07
N LYS A 326 1.01 8.71 -25.30
CA LYS A 326 0.67 9.25 -26.64
C LYS A 326 1.65 10.34 -27.09
N LEU A 327 2.02 11.26 -26.19
CA LEU A 327 3.04 12.30 -26.48
C LEU A 327 4.38 11.67 -26.87
N ILE A 328 4.85 10.65 -26.13
CA ILE A 328 6.11 9.94 -26.44
C ILE A 328 6.05 9.25 -27.81
N LYS A 329 4.87 8.76 -28.22
CA LYS A 329 4.68 8.16 -29.54
C LYS A 329 4.60 9.17 -30.69
N GLY A 330 4.59 10.47 -30.39
CA GLY A 330 4.36 11.51 -31.39
C GLY A 330 2.93 11.50 -31.93
N GLU A 331 1.98 10.86 -31.24
CA GLU A 331 0.57 10.99 -31.56
C GLU A 331 0.11 12.36 -31.07
N GLU A 332 -0.39 13.21 -31.98
CA GLU A 332 -0.95 14.52 -31.62
C GLU A 332 -2.06 14.32 -30.59
N VAL A 333 -1.77 14.67 -29.33
CA VAL A 333 -2.73 14.68 -28.24
C VAL A 333 -3.54 15.95 -28.32
N ILE A 334 -4.25 16.15 -29.43
CA ILE A 334 -5.48 16.95 -29.37
C ILE A 334 -6.52 15.96 -28.85
N GLY A 335 -6.58 15.79 -27.53
CA GLY A 335 -7.57 14.93 -26.90
C GLY A 335 -8.94 15.30 -27.43
N GLU A 336 -9.83 14.33 -27.65
CA GLU A 336 -11.17 14.63 -28.17
C GLU A 336 -11.93 15.61 -27.24
N ASP A 337 -11.59 15.61 -25.94
CA ASP A 337 -12.04 16.60 -24.97
C ASP A 337 -11.36 17.97 -25.12
N ASP A 338 -10.06 18.03 -25.44
CA ASP A 338 -9.39 19.29 -25.77
C ASP A 338 -9.93 19.85 -27.09
N LYS A 339 -10.27 18.97 -28.04
CA LYS A 339 -10.94 19.32 -29.28
C LYS A 339 -12.35 19.86 -29.01
N ARG A 340 -13.13 19.21 -28.15
CA ARG A 340 -14.45 19.70 -27.69
C ARG A 340 -14.33 21.02 -26.94
N ARG A 341 -13.29 21.19 -26.14
CA ARG A 341 -13.05 22.41 -25.38
C ARG A 341 -12.62 23.55 -26.30
N LEU A 342 -11.75 23.29 -27.27
CA LEU A 342 -11.40 24.22 -28.35
C LEU A 342 -12.64 24.56 -29.21
N ASP A 343 -13.50 23.59 -29.49
CA ASP A 343 -14.77 23.82 -30.20
C ASP A 343 -15.75 24.68 -29.37
N LEU A 344 -15.78 24.49 -28.05
CA LEU A 344 -16.57 25.31 -27.13
C LEU A 344 -16.02 26.74 -27.02
N GLU A 345 -14.70 26.90 -26.86
CA GLU A 345 -14.03 28.20 -26.84
C GLU A 345 -14.21 28.93 -28.19
N HIS A 346 -14.12 28.21 -29.31
CA HIS A 346 -14.42 28.73 -30.64
C HIS A 346 -15.87 29.22 -30.72
N LYS A 347 -16.85 28.41 -30.27
CA LYS A 347 -18.27 28.80 -30.23
C LYS A 347 -18.52 30.02 -29.34
N GLU A 348 -17.89 30.10 -28.17
CA GLU A 348 -17.99 31.30 -27.32
C GLU A 348 -17.40 32.53 -28.01
N SER A 349 -16.27 32.38 -28.70
CA SER A 349 -15.64 33.49 -29.43
C SER A 349 -16.52 34.01 -30.57
N GLU A 350 -17.20 33.12 -31.30
CA GLU A 350 -18.16 33.49 -32.34
C GLU A 350 -19.40 34.17 -31.78
N MET A 351 -19.93 33.68 -30.65
CA MET A 351 -21.04 34.36 -29.97
C MET A 351 -20.64 35.77 -29.53
N ARG A 352 -19.43 35.95 -28.98
CA ARG A 352 -18.92 37.28 -28.59
C ARG A 352 -18.79 38.22 -29.80
N LYS A 353 -18.26 37.74 -30.93
CA LYS A 353 -18.19 38.52 -32.18
C LYS A 353 -19.57 38.92 -32.68
N SER A 354 -20.53 37.98 -32.70
CA SER A 354 -21.92 38.25 -33.09
C SER A 354 -22.58 39.30 -32.19
N TYR A 355 -22.37 39.23 -30.88
CA TYR A 355 -22.86 40.24 -29.93
C TYR A 355 -22.25 41.63 -30.18
N LEU A 356 -20.95 41.70 -30.41
CA LEU A 356 -20.26 42.96 -30.69
C LEU A 356 -20.73 43.58 -32.01
N GLU A 357 -20.91 42.77 -33.06
CA GLU A 357 -21.42 43.22 -34.35
C GLU A 357 -22.86 43.73 -34.24
N LYS A 358 -23.72 43.02 -33.50
CA LYS A 358 -25.10 43.46 -33.23
C LYS A 358 -25.13 44.77 -32.43
N ARG A 359 -24.24 44.93 -31.45
CA ARG A 359 -24.08 46.18 -30.68
C ARG A 359 -23.58 47.33 -31.56
N GLN A 360 -22.62 47.07 -32.44
CA GLN A 360 -22.08 48.07 -33.37
C GLN A 360 -23.13 48.52 -34.39
N ASN A 361 -23.97 47.60 -34.88
CA ASN A 361 -25.10 47.92 -35.77
C ASN A 361 -26.19 48.74 -35.06
N LEU A 362 -26.41 48.55 -33.76
CA LEU A 362 -27.32 49.37 -32.96
C LEU A 362 -26.75 50.76 -32.63
N LEU A 363 -25.43 50.88 -32.53
CA LEU A 363 -24.74 52.15 -32.28
C LEU A 363 -24.39 52.92 -33.55
N SER A 364 -24.48 52.30 -34.72
CA SER A 364 -24.39 52.98 -36.02
C SER A 364 -25.60 53.91 -36.14
N PRO A 365 -25.41 55.25 -36.07
CA PRO A 365 -26.52 56.16 -36.20
C PRO A 365 -27.06 55.98 -37.60
N ALA A 366 -28.29 55.50 -37.72
CA ALA A 366 -29.06 55.63 -38.94
C ALA A 366 -29.17 57.12 -39.23
N ASN A 367 -28.25 57.62 -40.06
CA ASN A 367 -28.23 58.96 -40.59
C ASN A 367 -29.40 59.08 -41.57
N LYS A 368 -30.61 59.18 -41.02
CA LYS A 368 -31.81 59.61 -41.73
C LYS A 368 -32.16 61.00 -41.23
N HIS A 369 -31.70 61.95 -42.02
CA HIS A 369 -32.33 63.24 -42.23
C HIS A 369 -33.86 63.17 -42.09
N ASN A 370 -34.43 63.93 -41.15
CA ASN A 370 -35.47 64.88 -41.48
C ASN A 370 -35.65 65.92 -40.37
N GLY A 371 -35.68 67.18 -40.77
CA GLY A 371 -35.88 68.32 -39.90
C GLY A 371 -37.31 68.40 -39.37
N GLY A 372 -37.47 68.94 -38.15
CA GLY A 372 -38.77 69.17 -37.55
C GLY A 372 -38.67 69.88 -36.20
N LYS A 373 -38.98 71.18 -36.23
CA LYS A 373 -39.09 72.14 -35.13
C LYS A 373 -39.89 71.69 -33.89
N LYS A 374 -39.44 72.22 -32.73
CA LYS A 374 -40.17 72.51 -31.46
C LYS A 374 -40.63 71.26 -30.67
N LYS A 375 -40.71 71.22 -29.34
CA LYS A 375 -40.96 72.23 -28.30
C LYS A 375 -40.59 71.63 -26.92
N SER A 376 -40.24 72.49 -25.97
CA SER A 376 -40.03 72.27 -24.54
C SER A 376 -41.15 71.52 -23.79
N MET A 377 -40.82 70.73 -22.76
CA MET A 377 -41.36 70.84 -21.39
C MET A 377 -40.75 69.82 -20.40
N PHE A 378 -40.22 70.37 -19.29
CA PHE A 378 -40.18 69.94 -17.87
C PHE A 378 -40.39 68.48 -17.43
N ALA A 379 -39.48 68.01 -16.54
CA ALA A 379 -39.66 67.54 -15.13
C ALA A 379 -38.45 66.62 -14.78
N GLU A 380 -37.56 66.93 -13.82
CA GLU A 380 -37.66 66.69 -12.35
C GLU A 380 -38.04 65.22 -12.04
N GLU A 381 -37.24 64.34 -11.41
CA GLU A 381 -36.69 64.36 -10.03
C GLU A 381 -35.63 63.25 -9.82
N GLY A 382 -34.85 63.35 -8.71
CA GLY A 382 -34.30 62.23 -7.91
C GLY A 382 -32.97 61.61 -8.37
N SER A 383 -31.78 61.94 -7.85
CA SER A 383 -31.25 61.89 -6.47
C SER A 383 -31.34 60.51 -5.80
N GLU A 384 -30.27 59.71 -5.93
CA GLU A 384 -29.80 58.81 -4.86
C GLU A 384 -28.30 58.54 -5.04
N GLY A 385 -27.50 59.02 -4.09
CA GLY A 385 -26.07 58.79 -4.00
C GLY A 385 -25.79 57.53 -3.17
N GLY A 386 -24.95 56.64 -3.71
CA GLY A 386 -24.38 55.51 -2.99
C GLY A 386 -22.88 55.71 -2.84
N GLU A 387 -22.44 56.03 -1.62
CA GLU A 387 -21.03 56.16 -1.23
C GLU A 387 -20.27 54.83 -1.38
N VAL A 388 -19.07 54.95 -1.92
CA VAL A 388 -18.04 53.91 -1.99
C VAL A 388 -17.35 53.87 -0.63
N GLY A 389 -17.57 52.80 0.13
CA GLY A 389 -16.87 52.53 1.38
C GLY A 389 -15.55 51.79 1.11
N ASP A 390 -14.42 52.46 1.33
CA ASP A 390 -13.12 51.81 1.46
C ASP A 390 -13.02 51.05 2.81
N PRO A 391 -12.43 49.85 2.86
CA PRO A 391 -12.20 49.14 4.10
C PRO A 391 -11.01 49.73 4.90
N PRO A 392 -11.06 49.68 6.24
CA PRO A 392 -10.06 50.30 7.11
C PRO A 392 -8.74 49.51 7.15
N PRO A 393 -7.60 50.20 7.42
CA PRO A 393 -6.33 49.54 7.66
C PRO A 393 -6.27 48.99 9.08
N LEU A 394 -5.97 47.70 9.23
CA LEU A 394 -5.66 47.12 10.54
C LEU A 394 -4.15 47.14 10.76
N SER A 395 -3.79 47.73 11.89
CA SER A 395 -2.48 48.04 12.42
C SER A 395 -1.66 46.80 12.81
N LEU A 396 -0.38 46.83 12.47
CA LEU A 396 0.70 46.15 13.18
C LEU A 396 0.96 46.86 14.52
N ASN A 397 0.92 46.12 15.63
CA ASN A 397 1.79 46.35 16.79
C ASN A 397 1.77 45.15 17.75
N SER A 398 2.99 44.62 17.98
CA SER A 398 3.56 44.09 19.22
C SER A 398 2.72 43.17 20.13
N LEU A 399 3.16 41.92 20.25
CA LEU A 399 3.42 41.35 21.58
C LEU A 399 4.56 40.32 21.50
N GLU A 400 5.74 40.78 21.93
CA GLU A 400 6.81 39.94 22.44
C GLU A 400 6.29 39.15 23.65
N GLY A 401 6.54 37.85 23.66
CA GLY A 401 6.19 36.96 24.76
C GLY A 401 6.98 35.67 24.63
N GLY A 402 8.28 35.77 24.87
CA GLY A 402 9.17 34.60 24.93
C GLY A 402 8.83 33.71 26.11
N MET A 403 8.65 32.42 25.85
CA MET A 403 8.93 31.36 26.80
C MET A 403 9.70 30.25 26.06
N ARG A 404 11.02 30.26 26.27
CA ARG A 404 11.87 29.07 26.17
C ARG A 404 11.45 28.12 27.29
N PHE A 405 11.22 26.86 26.97
CA PHE A 405 11.60 25.72 27.82
C PHE A 405 11.67 24.43 26.96
N ASP A 406 12.91 23.99 26.80
CA ASP A 406 13.47 22.64 26.75
C ASP A 406 12.95 21.58 25.77
N GLU A 407 13.78 21.44 24.74
CA GLU A 407 14.27 20.18 24.16
C GLU A 407 14.47 19.07 25.21
N GLY A 408 14.00 17.87 24.90
CA GLY A 408 14.22 16.73 25.79
C GLY A 408 13.73 15.39 25.27
N MET A 409 14.13 14.98 24.06
CA MET A 409 14.36 13.57 23.72
C MET A 409 15.05 13.44 22.36
N ASN A 410 16.36 13.68 22.37
CA ASN A 410 17.27 13.21 21.34
C ASN A 410 17.31 11.67 21.39
N ALA A 411 16.77 11.01 20.37
CA ALA A 411 17.21 9.68 20.01
C ALA A 411 18.54 9.84 19.27
N THR A 412 19.62 9.55 19.98
CA THR A 412 21.00 9.57 19.50
C THR A 412 21.13 8.66 18.28
N LEU A 413 21.12 9.29 17.10
CA LEU A 413 21.50 8.69 15.83
C LEU A 413 23.03 8.69 15.79
N LEU A 414 23.64 7.58 16.19
CA LEU A 414 25.07 7.36 15.98
C LEU A 414 25.30 7.11 14.49
N HIS A 415 25.73 8.16 13.80
CA HIS A 415 26.55 8.02 12.60
C HIS A 415 27.83 7.27 12.98
N HIS A 416 28.02 6.10 12.39
CA HIS A 416 29.34 5.51 12.22
C HIS A 416 29.49 5.16 10.74
N GLU A 417 29.88 6.16 9.95
CA GLU A 417 30.68 5.88 8.77
C GLU A 417 32.10 5.62 9.27
N ASP A 418 32.64 4.45 8.99
CA ASP A 418 34.04 4.26 8.63
C ASP A 418 34.21 2.90 7.96
N GLY A 419 34.92 2.91 6.84
CA GLY A 419 34.99 1.81 5.89
C GLY A 419 35.64 0.55 6.44
N PHE A 420 35.03 -0.60 6.11
CA PHE A 420 35.69 -1.90 6.22
C PHE A 420 36.30 -2.29 4.88
N SER A 421 37.60 -2.05 4.79
CA SER A 421 38.51 -2.68 3.85
C SER A 421 38.56 -4.20 4.07
N ASN A 422 38.57 -4.94 2.96
CA ASN A 422 39.04 -6.32 2.88
C ASN A 422 40.41 -6.47 3.57
N THR A 423 40.49 -7.16 4.71
CA THR A 423 41.59 -8.06 5.11
C THR A 423 41.35 -8.64 6.51
N GLN A 424 41.76 -9.89 6.71
CA GLN A 424 41.80 -10.67 7.97
C GLN A 424 40.56 -11.51 8.35
N LEU A 425 40.29 -12.52 7.52
CA LEU A 425 39.87 -13.84 8.01
C LEU A 425 41.09 -14.52 8.62
N GLY A 426 41.27 -14.38 9.93
CA GLY A 426 42.33 -15.03 10.69
C GLY A 426 41.89 -15.29 12.13
N SER A 427 41.87 -16.56 12.50
CA SER A 427 41.83 -17.06 13.89
C SER A 427 40.49 -17.00 14.65
N PHE A 428 39.53 -17.81 14.22
CA PHE A 428 38.51 -18.41 15.13
C PHE A 428 38.75 -19.92 15.22
N GLY A 429 39.94 -20.29 15.70
CA GLY A 429 40.39 -21.68 15.84
C GLY A 429 41.24 -21.86 17.08
N SER A 430 40.69 -21.58 18.25
CA SER A 430 41.24 -22.04 19.54
C SER A 430 40.20 -21.86 20.65
N LEU A 431 39.18 -22.72 20.67
CA LEU A 431 38.36 -23.14 21.83
C LEU A 431 37.15 -23.96 21.33
N LEU A 432 37.47 -24.99 20.56
CA LEU A 432 36.75 -26.22 20.26
C LEU A 432 37.85 -27.24 19.92
#